data_AF-A0A8C6LZ92-F1
#
_entry.id   AF-A0A8C6LZ92-F1
#
_cell.length_a   1.000
_cell.length_b   1.000
_cell.length_c   1.000
_cell.angle_alpha   90.00
_cell.angle_beta   90.00
_cell.angle_gamma   90.00
#
_symmetry.space_group_name_H-M   'P 1'
#
loop_
_entity.id
_entity.type
_entity.pdbx_description
1 polymer ?
#
loop_
_entity_poly.entity_id
_entity_poly.type
_entity_poly.pdbx_seq_one_letter_code
_entity_poly.pdbx_strand_id
1 'polypeptide(L)' 'INPRGKLIGNYNTDCNFKENLLANNYNAYESAAHPGMYIGLSKIGKTKRGDRVTPTMTMTHFLPRI' A
#
# COMPACT_ATOMS: atom_id res chain seq x y z
N ILE A 1 0.64 7.50 2.92
CA ILE A 1 -0.10 7.93 1.69
C ILE A 1 -0.65 9.32 1.95
N ASN A 2 -0.74 10.24 0.98
CA ASN A 2 -1.30 11.57 1.26
C ASN A 2 -2.84 11.53 1.35
N PRO A 3 -3.51 12.57 1.89
CA PRO A 3 -4.98 12.58 2.02
C PRO A 3 -5.76 12.41 0.70
N ARG A 4 -5.11 12.65 -0.44
CA ARG A 4 -5.68 12.45 -1.79
C ARG A 4 -5.45 11.03 -2.34
N GLY A 5 -4.92 10.12 -1.54
CA GLY A 5 -4.63 8.74 -1.93
C GLY A 5 -3.36 8.57 -2.76
N LYS A 6 -2.54 9.60 -2.97
CA LYS A 6 -1.31 9.52 -3.78
C LYS A 6 -0.12 9.06 -2.92
N LEU A 7 0.67 8.15 -3.46
CA LEU A 7 1.95 7.74 -2.88
C LEU A 7 3.02 8.80 -3.22
N ILE A 8 3.70 9.32 -2.20
CA ILE A 8 4.74 10.35 -2.31
C ILE A 8 5.95 9.94 -1.47
N GLY A 9 7.15 10.19 -1.98
CA GLY A 9 8.40 9.94 -1.26
C GLY A 9 8.81 11.17 -0.46
N ASN A 10 8.32 11.27 0.77
CA ASN A 10 8.77 12.25 1.76
C ASN A 10 8.75 11.55 3.14
N TYR A 11 9.55 11.96 4.11
CA TYR A 11 9.51 11.40 5.46
C TYR A 11 8.63 12.30 6.34
N ASN A 12 7.42 11.83 6.65
CA ASN A 12 6.42 12.51 7.48
C ASN A 12 5.73 11.48 8.40
N THR A 13 4.85 11.96 9.29
CA THR A 13 3.99 11.11 10.12
C THR A 13 3.13 10.12 9.30
N ASP A 14 2.84 10.45 8.05
CA ASP A 14 2.00 9.64 7.13
C ASP A 14 2.78 8.51 6.42
N CYS A 15 4.04 8.30 6.82
CA CYS A 15 4.95 7.30 6.25
C CYS A 15 4.99 6.01 7.06
N ASN A 16 4.20 5.94 8.13
CA ASN A 16 3.99 4.71 8.87
C ASN A 16 2.95 3.85 8.14
N PHE A 17 3.31 2.60 7.90
CA PHE A 17 2.45 1.60 7.28
C PHE A 17 2.32 0.39 8.20
N LYS A 18 1.10 -0.14 8.30
CA LYS A 18 0.83 -1.42 8.96
C LYS A 18 1.07 -2.53 7.94
N GLU A 19 1.95 -3.45 8.28
CA GLU A 19 2.16 -4.67 7.51
C GLU A 19 1.11 -5.71 7.92
N ASN A 20 0.30 -6.13 6.95
CA ASN A 20 -0.70 -7.19 7.12
C ASN A 20 -0.26 -8.41 6.30
N LEU A 21 0.01 -9.51 7.01
CA LEU A 21 0.25 -10.82 6.39
C LEU A 21 -1.05 -11.36 5.79
N LEU A 22 -0.99 -11.71 4.51
CA LEU A 22 -2.08 -12.33 3.77
C LEU A 22 -1.92 -13.85 3.78
N ALA A 23 -3.03 -14.57 3.61
CA ALA A 23 -3.08 -16.03 3.65
C ALA A 23 -2.18 -16.73 2.59
N ASN A 24 -1.71 -16.01 1.57
CA ASN A 24 -0.84 -16.49 0.50
C ASN A 24 0.65 -16.19 0.74
N ASN A 25 1.06 -15.82 1.97
CA ASN A 25 2.42 -15.36 2.32
C ASN A 25 2.89 -14.08 1.60
N TYR A 26 1.94 -13.31 1.07
CA TYR A 26 2.21 -11.94 0.64
C TYR A 26 1.87 -10.97 1.77
N ASN A 27 2.46 -9.80 1.71
CA ASN A 27 2.16 -8.70 2.63
C ASN A 27 1.34 -7.64 1.91
N ALA A 28 0.37 -7.07 2.61
CA ALA A 28 -0.29 -5.83 2.23
C ALA A 28 0.11 -4.72 3.19
N TYR A 29 0.31 -3.51 2.66
CA TYR A 29 0.69 -2.35 3.46
C TYR A 29 -0.45 -1.35 3.53
N GLU A 30 -0.99 -1.12 4.73
CA GLU A 30 -2.05 -0.15 5.00
C GLU A 30 -1.46 1.13 5.60
N SER A 31 -1.93 2.32 5.18
CA SER A 31 -1.46 3.58 5.75
C SER A 31 -1.94 3.74 7.20
N ALA A 32 -1.02 3.95 8.15
CA ALA A 32 -1.39 4.15 9.55
C ALA A 32 -2.15 5.49 9.77
N ALA A 33 -1.79 6.53 9.02
CA ALA A 33 -2.46 7.84 9.06
C ALA A 33 -3.81 7.88 8.31
N HIS A 34 -4.03 6.98 7.35
CA HIS A 34 -5.25 6.91 6.54
C HIS A 34 -5.75 5.47 6.45
N PRO A 35 -6.48 4.99 7.48
CA PRO A 35 -7.06 3.66 7.49
C PRO A 35 -7.91 3.40 6.24
N GLY A 36 -7.83 2.19 5.70
CA GLY A 36 -8.51 1.81 4.45
C GLY A 36 -7.77 2.18 3.17
N MET A 37 -6.62 2.89 3.25
CA MET A 37 -5.76 3.13 2.09
C MET A 37 -4.59 2.14 2.06
N TYR A 38 -4.40 1.48 0.93
CA TYR A 38 -3.34 0.48 0.75
C TYR A 38 -2.30 0.92 -0.26
N ILE A 39 -1.06 0.45 -0.10
CA ILE A 39 -0.05 0.57 -1.13
C ILE A 39 -0.43 -0.38 -2.27
N GLY A 40 -0.42 0.12 -3.51
CA GLY A 40 -0.69 -0.69 -4.69
C GLY A 40 0.16 -0.28 -5.88
N LEU A 41 0.75 -1.26 -6.56
CA LEU A 41 1.50 -1.09 -7.80
C LEU A 41 0.77 -1.77 -8.95
N SER A 42 0.52 -1.01 -10.02
CA SER A 42 -0.01 -1.58 -11.26
C SER A 42 1.02 -2.47 -11.97
N LYS A 43 0.54 -3.35 -12.86
CA LYS A 43 1.41 -4.23 -13.69
C LYS A 43 2.49 -3.47 -14.50
N ILE A 44 2.26 -2.19 -14.77
CA ILE A 44 3.19 -1.31 -15.49
C ILE A 44 4.17 -0.56 -14.56
N GLY A 45 4.25 -0.93 -13.28
CA GLY A 45 5.15 -0.32 -12.28
C GLY A 45 4.70 1.03 -11.73
N LYS A 46 3.52 1.55 -12.15
CA LYS A 46 3.00 2.82 -11.63
C LYS A 46 2.21 2.63 -10.33
N THR A 47 2.37 3.56 -9.39
CA THR A 47 1.59 3.60 -8.15
C THR A 47 0.12 3.84 -8.45
N LYS A 48 -0.76 3.07 -7.81
CA LYS A 48 -2.20 3.32 -7.80
C LYS A 48 -2.57 4.17 -6.59
N ARG A 49 -3.72 4.83 -6.66
CA ARG A 49 -4.22 5.60 -5.52
C ARG A 49 -4.70 4.65 -4.44
N GLY A 50 -4.34 4.92 -3.19
CA GLY A 50 -4.64 4.09 -2.03
C GLY A 50 -6.13 3.91 -1.75
N ASP A 51 -6.95 4.90 -2.10
CA ASP A 51 -8.42 4.88 -1.99
C ASP A 51 -9.11 4.03 -3.08
N ARG A 52 -8.35 3.58 -4.10
CA ARG A 52 -8.87 2.78 -5.22
C ARG A 52 -8.35 1.34 -5.22
N VAL A 53 -7.74 0.92 -4.13
CA VAL A 53 -7.15 -0.41 -3.99
C VAL A 53 -7.63 -1.06 -2.70
N THR A 54 -7.87 -2.36 -2.74
CA THR A 54 -8.28 -3.16 -1.59
C THR A 54 -7.24 -4.26 -1.34
N PRO A 55 -7.10 -4.77 -0.11
CA PRO A 55 -6.09 -5.78 0.23
C PRO A 55 -6.32 -7.12 -0.49
N THR A 56 -7.51 -7.33 -1.04
CA THR A 56 -7.86 -8.50 -1.86
C THR A 56 -7.33 -8.42 -3.29
N MET A 57 -6.91 -7.23 -3.76
CA MET A 57 -6.37 -7.06 -5.10
C MET A 57 -4.90 -7.46 -5.15
N THR A 58 -4.52 -8.24 -6.17
CA THR A 58 -3.13 -8.68 -6.40
C THR A 58 -2.13 -7.53 -6.52
N MET A 59 -2.56 -6.33 -6.93
CA MET A 59 -1.71 -5.14 -6.99
C MET A 59 -1.24 -4.61 -5.62
N THR A 60 -1.89 -5.06 -4.54
CA THR A 60 -1.54 -4.73 -3.15
C THR A 60 -0.70 -5.81 -2.47
N HIS A 61 -0.42 -6.90 -3.17
CA HIS A 61 0.32 -8.05 -2.65
C HIS A 61 1.80 -7.87 -2.93
N PHE A 62 2.58 -7.66 -1.87
CA PHE A 62 4.02 -7.50 -1.94
C PHE A 62 4.71 -8.73 -1.35
N LEU A 63 5.69 -9.26 -2.08
CA LEU A 63 6.55 -10.32 -1.59
C LEU A 63 7.90 -9.70 -1.20
N PRO A 64 8.29 -9.72 0.08
CA PRO A 64 9.62 -9.27 0.50
C PRO A 64 10.70 -10.10 -0.21
N ARG A 65 11.61 -9.44 -0.91
CA ARG A 65 12.80 -10.04 -1.53
C ARG A 65 14.02 -9.26 -1.08
N ILE A 66 15.14 -9.95 -0.88
CA ILE A 66 16.45 -9.41 -0.48
C ILE A 66 17.19 -8.86 -1.69
#